data_AF-A0AAP7M5Q7-F1
#
_entry.id   AF-A0AAP7M5Q7-F1
#
_cell.length_a   1.000
_cell.length_b   1.000
_cell.length_c   1.000
_cell.angle_alpha   90.00
_cell.angle_beta   90.00
_cell.angle_gamma   90.00
#
_symmetry.space_group_name_H-M   'P 1'
#
loop_
_entity.id
_entity.type
_entity.pdbx_description
1 polymer ?
#
loop_
_entity_poly.entity_id
_entity_poly.type
_entity_poly.pdbx_seq_one_letter_code
_entity_poly.pdbx_strand_id
1 'polypeptide(L)'
;MEVVAACKLSNLNRTRLENLFHRIFHEARLDLTIEDRFGNPVKPREWFVVPLHVIDEAAERIQDGTITEYVYGPSQAALVRR
;
A
#
# COMPACT_ATOMS: atom_id res chain seq x y z
N MET A 1 15.93 7.17 12.35
CA MET A 1 14.68 6.94 11.59
C MET A 1 13.63 6.61 12.63
N GLU A 2 12.52 7.36 12.65
CA GLU A 2 11.43 7.12 13.58
C GLU A 2 10.35 6.30 12.87
N VAL A 3 10.02 5.15 13.43
CA VAL A 3 8.92 4.32 12.93
C VAL A 3 7.63 4.88 13.51
N VAL A 4 6.78 5.45 12.66
CA VAL A 4 5.53 6.11 13.09
C VAL A 4 4.39 5.13 13.39
N ALA A 5 4.43 3.93 12.82
CA ALA A 5 3.47 2.86 13.06
C ALA A 5 4.06 1.49 12.64
N ALA A 6 3.67 0.43 13.34
CA ALA A 6 4.00 -0.95 12.98
C ALA A 6 2.76 -1.83 13.08
N CYS A 7 2.39 -2.46 11.96
CA CYS A 7 1.28 -3.42 11.92
C CYS A 7 1.83 -4.84 11.84
N LYS A 8 1.35 -5.74 12.70
CA LYS A 8 1.72 -7.15 12.69
C LYS A 8 0.61 -7.97 12.03
N LEU A 9 0.92 -8.58 10.90
CA LEU A 9 0.04 -9.50 10.19
C LEU A 9 0.60 -10.93 10.31
N SER A 10 -0.24 -11.91 10.68
CA SER A 10 0.12 -13.33 10.80
C SER A 10 -0.64 -14.19 9.79
N ASN A 11 -0.07 -15.34 9.41
CA ASN A 11 -0.67 -16.30 8.47
C ASN A 11 -0.96 -15.78 7.05
N LEU A 12 -0.25 -14.76 6.58
CA LEU A 12 -0.42 -14.24 5.21
C LEU A 12 0.65 -14.77 4.25
N ASN A 13 0.22 -15.15 3.05
CA ASN A 13 1.13 -15.42 1.94
C ASN A 13 1.72 -14.09 1.43
N ARG A 14 3.06 -13.95 1.50
CA ARG A 14 3.79 -12.73 1.11
C ARG A 14 3.44 -12.26 -0.30
N THR A 15 3.48 -13.16 -1.29
CA THR A 15 3.18 -12.83 -2.68
C THR A 15 1.73 -12.40 -2.87
N ARG A 16 0.78 -13.02 -2.15
CA ARG A 16 -0.62 -12.61 -2.19
C ARG A 16 -0.82 -11.20 -1.59
N LEU A 17 -0.13 -10.90 -0.50
CA LEU A 17 -0.19 -9.59 0.16
C LEU A 17 0.41 -8.48 -0.72
N GLU A 18 1.55 -8.73 -1.36
CA GLU A 18 2.16 -7.80 -2.32
C GLU A 18 1.21 -7.48 -3.48
N ASN A 19 0.66 -8.52 -4.13
CA ASN A 19 -0.34 -8.35 -5.19
C ASN A 19 -1.58 -7.59 -4.72
N LEU A 20 -1.99 -7.79 -3.47
CA LEU A 20 -3.12 -7.10 -2.88
C LEU A 20 -2.85 -5.60 -2.73
N PHE A 21 -1.68 -5.22 -2.19
CA PHE A 21 -1.29 -3.81 -2.07
C PHE A 21 -1.17 -3.12 -3.43
N HIS A 22 -0.54 -3.77 -4.41
CA HIS A 22 -0.51 -3.26 -5.78
C HIS A 22 -1.90 -3.01 -6.36
N ARG A 23 -2.87 -3.87 -6.04
CA ARG A 23 -4.23 -3.75 -6.56
C ARG A 23 -5.04 -2.65 -5.88
N ILE A 24 -4.93 -2.51 -4.56
CA ILE A 24 -5.71 -1.54 -3.77
C ILE A 24 -5.15 -0.13 -3.93
N PHE A 25 -3.83 0.01 -3.84
CA PHE A 25 -3.15 1.30 -3.81
C PHE A 25 -2.56 1.71 -5.17
N HIS A 26 -2.98 1.05 -6.25
CA HIS A 26 -2.47 1.32 -7.60
C HIS A 26 -2.48 2.83 -7.94
N GLU A 27 -3.59 3.51 -7.65
CA GLU A 27 -3.75 4.94 -7.94
C GLU A 27 -2.93 5.88 -7.03
N ALA A 28 -2.46 5.36 -5.89
CA ALA A 28 -1.60 6.08 -4.96
C ALA A 28 -0.11 5.82 -5.18
N ARG A 29 0.26 5.05 -6.22
CA ARG A 29 1.67 4.71 -6.47
C ARG A 29 2.46 5.98 -6.75
N LEU A 30 3.52 6.17 -5.99
CA LEU A 30 4.39 7.33 -6.09
C LEU A 30 5.14 7.29 -7.44
N ASP A 31 4.91 8.31 -8.27
CA ASP A 31 5.62 8.47 -9.53
C ASP A 31 6.89 9.29 -9.32
N LEU A 32 7.97 8.61 -8.93
CA LEU A 32 9.30 9.20 -8.89
C LEU A 32 10.32 8.30 -9.59
N THR A 33 11.39 8.93 -10.07
CA THR A 33 12.59 8.24 -10.55
C THR A 33 13.75 8.64 -9.66
N ILE A 34 14.45 7.66 -9.10
CA ILE A 34 15.62 7.84 -8.25
C ILE A 34 16.81 7.17 -8.90
N GLU A 35 18.00 7.73 -8.73
CA GLU A 35 19.23 7.03 -9.11
C GLU A 35 19.55 5.95 -8.07
N ASP A 36 19.87 4.76 -8.54
CA ASP A 36 20.43 3.72 -7.69
C ASP A 36 21.90 4.04 -7.33
N ARG A 37 22.50 3.18 -6.50
CA ARG A 37 23.91 3.31 -6.08
C ARG A 37 24.94 3.20 -7.22
N PHE A 38 24.50 2.90 -8.43
CA PHE A 38 25.31 2.78 -9.64
C PHE A 38 24.97 3.85 -10.69
N GLY A 39 24.10 4.81 -10.35
CA GLY A 39 23.66 5.89 -11.26
C GLY A 39 22.59 5.47 -12.27
N ASN A 40 21.96 4.31 -12.10
CA ASN A 40 20.86 3.90 -12.98
C ASN A 40 19.53 4.49 -12.48
N PRO A 41 18.70 5.07 -13.36
CA PRO A 41 17.37 5.53 -13.00
C PRO A 41 16.45 4.34 -12.68
N VAL A 42 15.88 4.33 -11.48
CA VAL A 42 14.95 3.31 -10.97
C VAL A 42 13.64 3.96 -10.54
N LYS A 43 12.52 3.34 -10.90
CA LYS A 43 11.17 3.73 -10.47
C LYS A 43 10.59 2.68 -9.53
N PRO A 44 10.49 2.94 -8.22
CA PRO A 44 9.96 1.98 -7.26
C PRO A 44 8.47 1.74 -7.52
N ARG A 45 8.06 0.47 -7.50
CA ARG A 45 6.64 0.07 -7.70
C ARG A 45 5.88 -0.17 -6.40
N GLU A 46 6.61 -0.26 -5.29
CA GLU A 46 6.09 -0.59 -3.95
C GLU A 46 5.82 0.66 -3.08
N TRP A 47 6.01 1.86 -3.62
CA TRP A 47 5.88 3.10 -2.84
C TRP A 47 4.54 3.74 -3.15
N PHE A 48 3.77 4.00 -2.09
CA PHE A 48 2.41 4.54 -2.18
C PHE A 48 2.29 5.75 -1.25
N VAL A 49 1.54 6.76 -1.68
CA VAL A 49 1.22 7.95 -0.85
C VAL A 49 -0.22 7.82 -0.38
N VAL A 50 -0.40 7.46 0.89
CA VAL A 50 -1.71 7.29 1.50
C VAL A 50 -1.72 7.85 2.94
N PRO A 51 -2.86 8.36 3.44
CA PRO A 51 -2.98 8.77 4.83
C PRO A 51 -2.81 7.61 5.81
N LEU A 52 -2.33 7.90 7.02
CA LEU A 52 -2.11 6.88 8.05
C LEU A 52 -3.39 6.11 8.41
N HIS A 53 -4.52 6.80 8.56
CA HIS A 53 -5.80 6.16 8.91
C HIS A 53 -6.26 5.14 7.86
N VAL A 54 -5.88 5.33 6.59
CA VAL A 54 -6.18 4.38 5.50
C VAL A 54 -5.33 3.12 5.61
N ILE A 55 -4.09 3.26 6.11
CA ILE A 55 -3.20 2.11 6.38
C ILE A 55 -3.78 1.28 7.52
N ASP A 56 -4.25 1.93 8.58
CA ASP A 56 -4.88 1.26 9.72
C ASP A 56 -6.15 0.51 9.29
N GLU A 57 -7.05 1.17 8.54
CA GLU A 57 -8.26 0.52 8.00
C GLU A 57 -7.90 -0.64 7.06
N ALA A 58 -6.92 -0.46 6.16
CA ALA A 58 -6.50 -1.51 5.26
C ALA A 58 -5.97 -2.74 6.03
N ALA A 59 -5.21 -2.52 7.10
CA ALA A 59 -4.71 -3.60 7.94
C ALA A 59 -5.84 -4.38 8.62
N GLU A 60 -6.85 -3.70 9.16
CA GLU A 60 -8.05 -4.35 9.74
C GLU A 60 -8.79 -5.19 8.70
N ARG A 61 -9.01 -4.61 7.51
CA ARG A 61 -9.70 -5.30 6.41
C ARG A 61 -8.93 -6.46 5.81
N ILE A 62 -7.60 -6.44 5.91
CA ILE A 62 -6.76 -7.57 5.52
C ILE A 62 -6.93 -8.72 6.51
N GLN A 63 -7.05 -8.41 7.81
CA GLN A 63 -7.25 -9.41 8.85
C GLN A 63 -8.64 -10.05 8.78
N ASP A 64 -9.68 -9.26 8.50
CA ASP A 64 -11.06 -9.77 8.37
C ASP A 64 -11.38 -10.34 6.96
N GLY A 65 -10.51 -10.11 5.98
CA GLY A 65 -10.63 -10.60 4.60
C GLY A 65 -11.52 -9.76 3.67
N THR A 66 -12.14 -8.69 4.16
CA THR A 66 -13.06 -7.83 3.40
C THR A 66 -12.35 -6.86 2.46
N ILE A 67 -11.04 -6.67 2.61
CA ILE A 67 -10.23 -5.72 1.82
C ILE A 67 -10.36 -5.93 0.30
N THR A 68 -10.74 -7.13 -0.14
CA THR A 68 -10.91 -7.42 -1.57
C THR A 68 -12.05 -6.67 -2.25
N GLU A 69 -13.00 -6.16 -1.46
CA GLU A 69 -14.14 -5.35 -1.91
C GLU A 69 -13.81 -3.86 -2.03
N TYR A 70 -12.61 -3.44 -1.61
CA TYR A 70 -12.22 -2.04 -1.52
C TYR A 70 -11.06 -1.70 -2.45
N VAL A 71 -10.99 -0.43 -2.85
CA VAL A 71 -9.86 0.21 -3.51
C VAL A 71 -9.59 1.56 -2.87
N TYR A 72 -8.35 2.03 -2.92
CA TYR A 72 -8.05 3.37 -2.46
C TYR A 72 -8.50 4.39 -3.52
N GLY A 73 -9.34 5.35 -3.13
CA GLY A 73 -9.75 6.47 -3.96
C GLY A 73 -8.96 7.73 -3.60
N PRO A 74 -7.99 8.17 -4.42
CA PRO A 74 -7.15 9.33 -4.10
C PRO A 74 -7.95 10.62 -3.89
N SER A 75 -9.03 10.81 -4.67
CA SER A 75 -9.91 11.99 -4.57
C SER A 75 -10.63 12.09 -3.22
N GLN A 76 -10.88 10.96 -2.56
CA GLN A 76 -11.54 10.90 -1.25
C GLN A 76 -10.58 10.62 -0.10
N ALA A 77 -9.32 10.32 -0.42
CA ALA A 77 -8.31 9.90 0.55
C ALA A 77 -8.79 8.77 1.49
N ALA A 78 -9.55 7.81 0.93
CA ALA A 78 -10.24 6.75 1.69
C ALA A 78 -10.28 5.43 0.90
N LEU A 79 -10.54 4.33 1.62
CA LEU A 79 -10.94 3.07 0.98
C LEU A 79 -12.41 3.16 0.57
N VAL A 80 -12.65 3.00 -0.73
CA VAL A 80 -13.99 3.00 -1.32
C VAL A 80 -14.34 1.60 -1.77
N ARG A 81 -15.62 1.22 -1.64
CA ARG A 81 -16.08 -0.02 -2.25
C ARG A 81 -15.98 0.07 -3.77
N ARG A 82 -15.54 -1.03 -4.38
CA ARG A 82 -15.52 -1.21 -5.83
C ARG A 82 -16.91 -1.19 -6.45
#